data_AF-A0A962HZ97-F1
#
_entry.id   AF-A0A962HZ97-F1
#
_cell.length_a   1.000
_cell.length_b   1.000
_cell.length_c   1.000
_cell.angle_alpha   90.00
_cell.angle_beta   90.00
_cell.angle_gamma   90.00
#
_symmetry.space_group_name_H-M   'P 1'
#
loop_
_entity.id
_entity.type
_entity.pdbx_description
1 polymer ?
#
loop_
_entity_poly.entity_id
_entity_poly.type
_entity_poly.pdbx_seq_one_letter_code
_entity_poly.pdbx_strand_id
1 'polypeptide(L)'
;MPERASAWGRRLPALSISMLLLAACSHVGQRTGEGPLVRPAQIEPVPGHAAVAPRATGTLEKPYAREAWFYQQRAYPRDFIPAGARAKALRQADKLPLAQRSAKAGPGSLWTSVGPVGFDSNVAPSWGRMSGRVRALAIDPSNGSRLLLGVSTGGVWLSNDAGASWSPLTDNQPSLAIGAVAFAASNPQVLYAGTGEGNGSYYSVGLLRSNDGGANWTVLGGDTFARGAFAGLAIDPTNPDVIVACVTNGSFYGR
;
A
#
# COMPACT_ATOMS: atom_id res chain seq x y z
N MET A 1 32.98 -13.45 56.59
CA MET A 1 31.77 -14.29 56.39
C MET A 1 30.56 -13.48 56.86
N PRO A 2 29.39 -13.50 56.19
CA PRO A 2 29.14 -13.57 54.75
C PRO A 2 28.01 -12.60 54.26
N GLU A 3 27.87 -12.46 52.91
CA GLU A 3 26.62 -12.46 52.08
C GLU A 3 25.43 -11.50 52.38
N ARG A 4 24.62 -10.96 51.45
CA ARG A 4 24.16 -11.30 50.07
C ARG A 4 23.37 -10.07 49.52
N ALA A 5 23.62 -9.59 48.29
CA ALA A 5 22.93 -9.90 47.03
C ALA A 5 21.62 -9.12 46.70
N SER A 6 21.74 -8.22 45.71
CA SER A 6 20.87 -7.97 44.52
C SER A 6 19.34 -7.98 44.60
N ALA A 7 18.73 -6.91 44.06
CA ALA A 7 17.65 -7.04 43.06
C ALA A 7 17.59 -5.80 42.15
N TRP A 8 17.80 -6.03 40.86
CA TRP A 8 17.66 -5.07 39.77
C TRP A 8 16.18 -4.91 39.38
N GLY A 9 15.78 -3.68 39.07
CA GLY A 9 14.50 -3.37 38.44
C GLY A 9 14.65 -2.17 37.50
N ARG A 10 15.35 -2.37 36.37
CA ARG A 10 15.38 -1.36 35.30
C ARG A 10 14.03 -1.34 34.61
N ARG A 11 13.32 -0.23 34.74
CA ARG A 11 12.14 0.11 33.93
C ARG A 11 12.60 0.29 32.48
N LEU A 12 11.94 -0.40 31.56
CA LEU A 12 12.07 -0.22 30.11
C LEU A 12 11.66 1.23 29.74
N PRO A 13 12.38 1.94 28.86
CA PRO A 13 11.90 3.23 28.39
C PRO A 13 10.77 3.01 27.39
N ALA A 14 9.63 3.66 27.64
CA ALA A 14 8.55 3.78 26.68
C ALA A 14 9.05 4.62 25.49
N LEU A 15 9.01 4.04 24.28
CA LEU A 15 9.21 4.75 23.02
C LEU A 15 8.09 5.80 22.86
N SER A 16 8.41 7.07 23.10
CA SER A 16 7.54 8.19 22.78
C SER A 16 7.83 8.63 21.35
N ILE A 17 6.97 8.23 20.41
CA ILE A 17 7.05 8.66 19.00
C ILE A 17 6.28 9.97 18.87
N SER A 18 7.00 11.07 18.69
CA SER A 18 6.41 12.38 18.39
C SER A 18 6.24 12.51 16.88
N MET A 19 5.02 12.28 16.39
CA MET A 19 4.66 12.47 14.98
C MET A 19 4.15 13.90 14.78
N LEU A 20 4.98 14.78 14.22
CA LEU A 20 4.57 16.15 13.89
C LEU A 20 3.94 16.17 12.49
N LEU A 21 2.62 16.36 12.43
CA LEU A 21 1.85 16.43 11.20
C LEU A 21 1.85 17.88 10.67
N LEU A 22 2.54 18.16 9.57
CA LEU A 22 2.36 19.41 8.82
C LEU A 22 1.69 19.08 7.48
N ALA A 23 0.38 19.33 7.40
CA ALA A 23 -0.38 19.18 6.16
C ALA A 23 -0.13 20.39 5.24
N ALA A 24 0.72 20.22 4.22
CA ALA A 24 0.83 21.20 3.14
C ALA A 24 -0.28 20.93 2.11
N CYS A 25 -1.27 21.82 2.09
CA CYS A 25 -2.38 21.84 1.14
C CYS A 25 -1.86 22.21 -0.26
N SER A 26 -2.01 21.34 -1.25
CA SER A 26 -1.91 21.74 -2.66
C SER A 26 -3.29 22.04 -3.21
N HIS A 27 -3.59 23.34 -3.35
CA HIS A 27 -4.68 23.84 -4.17
C HIS A 27 -4.45 23.43 -5.62
N VAL A 28 -5.22 22.47 -6.12
CA VAL A 28 -5.44 22.31 -7.56
C VAL A 28 -6.52 23.32 -7.94
N GLY A 29 -6.13 24.31 -8.75
CA GLY A 29 -6.97 25.43 -9.17
C GLY A 29 -8.31 24.98 -9.76
N GLN A 30 -9.38 25.55 -9.22
CA GLN A 30 -10.72 25.47 -9.80
C GLN A 30 -10.71 26.20 -11.14
N ARG A 31 -10.93 25.48 -12.25
CA ARG A 31 -11.36 26.10 -13.50
C ARG A 31 -12.84 26.44 -13.35
N THR A 32 -13.14 27.71 -13.21
CA THR A 32 -14.49 28.29 -13.27
C THR A 32 -15.03 28.17 -14.69
N GLY A 33 -16.07 27.36 -14.85
CA GLY A 33 -16.77 27.14 -16.12
C GLY A 33 -17.94 26.19 -15.88
N GLU A 34 -18.91 26.62 -15.08
CA GLU A 34 -20.12 25.84 -14.81
C GLU A 34 -21.03 25.81 -16.04
N GLY A 35 -20.97 24.72 -16.79
CA GLY A 35 -22.14 24.20 -17.50
C GLY A 35 -23.03 23.44 -16.51
N PRO A 36 -24.35 23.35 -16.74
CA PRO A 36 -25.27 22.79 -15.75
C PRO A 36 -24.88 21.36 -15.40
N LEU A 37 -24.64 21.13 -14.10
CA LEU A 37 -24.36 19.82 -13.52
C LEU A 37 -25.56 18.90 -13.81
N VAL A 38 -25.41 18.00 -14.78
CA VAL A 38 -26.30 16.86 -14.93
C VAL A 38 -26.12 16.03 -13.66
N ARG A 39 -27.10 16.13 -12.76
CA ARG A 39 -27.17 15.27 -11.57
C ARG A 39 -27.08 13.83 -12.08
N PRO A 40 -26.12 13.02 -11.62
CA PRO A 40 -26.21 11.58 -11.85
C PRO A 40 -27.55 11.16 -11.26
N ALA A 41 -28.42 10.56 -12.09
CA ALA A 41 -29.66 9.97 -11.61
C ALA A 41 -29.31 9.13 -10.38
N GLN A 42 -30.03 9.35 -9.28
CA GLN A 42 -29.87 8.55 -8.08
C GLN A 42 -30.08 7.10 -8.49
N ILE A 43 -28.99 6.33 -8.53
CA ILE A 43 -29.07 4.89 -8.68
C ILE A 43 -29.58 4.41 -7.32
N GLU A 44 -30.90 4.30 -7.21
CA GLU A 44 -31.55 3.67 -6.07
C GLU A 44 -30.88 2.32 -5.78
N PRO A 45 -30.52 2.01 -4.53
CA PRO A 45 -29.96 0.72 -4.19
C PRO A 45 -30.99 -0.36 -4.55
N VAL A 46 -30.60 -1.28 -5.43
CA VAL A 46 -31.48 -2.34 -5.93
C VAL A 46 -31.94 -3.23 -4.77
N PRO A 47 -33.23 -3.24 -4.38
CA PRO A 47 -33.70 -4.03 -3.25
C PRO A 47 -33.77 -5.51 -3.62
N GLY A 48 -33.12 -6.38 -2.84
CA GLY A 48 -33.39 -7.83 -2.87
C GLY A 48 -32.67 -8.67 -3.93
N HIS A 49 -31.66 -8.16 -4.65
CA HIS A 49 -31.01 -8.95 -5.70
C HIS A 49 -29.76 -9.70 -5.21
N ALA A 50 -29.86 -11.03 -5.20
CA ALA A 50 -28.70 -11.92 -5.26
C ALA A 50 -27.80 -11.50 -6.44
N ALA A 51 -26.49 -11.55 -6.22
CA ALA A 51 -25.45 -11.12 -7.14
C ALA A 51 -25.58 -11.77 -8.54
N VAL A 52 -26.25 -11.09 -9.45
CA VAL A 52 -26.19 -11.38 -10.88
C VAL A 52 -25.77 -10.10 -11.57
N ALA A 53 -24.54 -10.08 -12.08
CA ALA A 53 -24.07 -9.00 -12.93
C ALA A 53 -25.01 -8.90 -14.16
N PRO A 54 -25.46 -7.71 -14.56
CA PRO A 54 -26.13 -7.58 -15.85
C PRO A 54 -25.07 -7.84 -16.92
N ARG A 55 -25.08 -9.05 -17.51
CA ARG A 55 -24.36 -9.32 -18.74
C ARG A 55 -25.12 -8.58 -19.84
N ALA A 56 -24.76 -7.31 -20.05
CA ALA A 56 -25.44 -6.45 -21.01
C ALA A 56 -25.23 -6.99 -22.43
N THR A 57 -26.29 -7.56 -23.00
CA THR A 57 -26.43 -7.75 -24.44
C THR A 57 -26.73 -6.38 -25.06
N GLY A 58 -25.78 -5.81 -25.80
CA GLY A 58 -26.02 -4.65 -26.67
C GLY A 58 -25.46 -3.31 -26.16
N THR A 59 -24.43 -2.84 -26.88
CA THR A 59 -23.95 -1.47 -27.11
C THR A 59 -23.79 -0.50 -25.92
N LEU A 60 -22.51 -0.18 -25.67
CA LEU A 60 -21.90 0.70 -24.66
C LEU A 60 -21.70 0.05 -23.29
N GLU A 61 -20.55 -0.62 -23.13
CA GLU A 61 -19.97 -0.81 -21.80
C GLU A 61 -19.93 0.56 -21.10
N LYS A 62 -20.46 0.64 -19.87
CA LYS A 62 -20.39 1.84 -19.04
C LYS A 62 -19.27 1.64 -18.01
N PRO A 63 -18.04 2.14 -18.22
CA PRO A 63 -16.93 1.96 -17.28
C PRO A 63 -17.31 2.35 -15.84
N TYR A 64 -18.07 3.43 -15.70
CA TYR A 64 -18.59 3.88 -14.42
C TYR A 64 -19.51 2.86 -13.73
N ALA A 65 -20.34 2.12 -14.48
CA ALA A 65 -21.20 1.09 -13.90
C ALA A 65 -20.40 -0.12 -13.40
N ARG A 66 -19.31 -0.49 -14.11
CA ARG A 66 -18.39 -1.56 -13.66
C ARG A 66 -17.65 -1.14 -12.39
N GLU A 67 -17.17 0.10 -12.36
CA GLU A 67 -16.52 0.68 -11.18
C GLU A 67 -17.49 0.74 -9.99
N ALA A 68 -18.69 1.29 -10.19
CA ALA A 68 -19.73 1.35 -9.17
C ALA A 68 -20.07 -0.04 -8.62
N TRP A 69 -20.27 -1.03 -9.49
CA TRP A 69 -20.51 -2.42 -9.08
C TRP A 69 -19.33 -2.99 -8.29
N PHE A 70 -18.08 -2.76 -8.73
CA PHE A 70 -16.87 -3.24 -8.05
C PHE A 70 -16.72 -2.66 -6.63
N TYR A 71 -17.10 -1.39 -6.42
CA TYR A 71 -17.03 -0.74 -5.11
C TYR A 71 -18.25 -1.03 -4.22
N GLN A 72 -19.47 -1.03 -4.77
CA GLN A 72 -20.70 -1.26 -4.01
C GLN A 72 -20.69 -2.61 -3.30
N GLN A 73 -20.17 -3.66 -3.94
CA GLN A 73 -20.05 -4.98 -3.30
C GLN A 73 -19.14 -4.99 -2.08
N ARG A 74 -18.11 -4.13 -2.04
CA ARG A 74 -17.18 -4.01 -0.91
C ARG A 74 -17.67 -3.04 0.17
N ALA A 75 -18.54 -2.11 -0.21
CA ALA A 75 -19.13 -1.15 0.71
C ALA A 75 -20.29 -1.78 1.50
N TYR A 76 -21.05 -2.70 0.90
CA TYR A 76 -22.23 -3.33 1.51
C TYR A 76 -21.94 -3.94 2.90
N PRO A 77 -22.83 -3.78 3.90
CA PRO A 77 -24.14 -3.12 3.85
C PRO A 77 -24.10 -1.59 3.98
N ARG A 78 -22.92 -0.98 3.91
CA ARG A 78 -22.75 0.47 3.93
C ARG A 78 -22.62 1.00 2.49
N ASP A 79 -22.53 2.32 2.39
CA ASP A 79 -22.22 3.02 1.13
C ASP A 79 -20.73 3.39 0.99
N PHE A 80 -19.91 2.99 1.98
CA PHE A 80 -18.46 3.19 1.97
C PHE A 80 -17.71 1.97 2.51
N ILE A 81 -16.47 1.78 2.05
CA ILE A 81 -15.56 0.77 2.59
C ILE A 81 -14.93 1.31 3.88
N PRO A 82 -15.14 0.69 5.05
CA PRO A 82 -14.57 1.17 6.30
C PRO A 82 -13.04 1.23 6.27
N ALA A 83 -12.46 2.20 6.98
CA ALA A 83 -11.03 2.24 7.23
C ALA A 83 -10.52 0.91 7.81
N GLY A 84 -9.40 0.43 7.28
CA GLY A 84 -8.78 -0.84 7.67
C GLY A 84 -9.59 -2.09 7.34
N ALA A 85 -10.70 -2.00 6.58
CA ALA A 85 -11.54 -3.16 6.23
C ALA A 85 -10.74 -4.25 5.52
N ARG A 86 -9.82 -3.89 4.62
CA ARG A 86 -8.95 -4.86 3.94
C ARG A 86 -8.04 -5.60 4.93
N ALA A 87 -7.39 -4.88 5.83
CA ALA A 87 -6.52 -5.49 6.85
C ALA A 87 -7.31 -6.39 7.80
N LYS A 88 -8.53 -6.00 8.17
CA LYS A 88 -9.46 -6.83 8.97
C LYS A 88 -9.86 -8.10 8.22
N ALA A 89 -10.20 -7.98 6.93
CA ALA A 89 -10.57 -9.11 6.08
C ALA A 89 -9.42 -10.12 5.92
N LEU A 90 -8.18 -9.65 5.74
CA LEU A 90 -7.00 -10.52 5.68
C LEU A 90 -6.76 -11.24 7.00
N ARG A 91 -6.80 -10.53 8.14
CA ARG A 91 -6.70 -11.17 9.47
C ARG A 91 -7.82 -12.19 9.73
N GLN A 92 -9.01 -11.96 9.19
CA GLN A 92 -10.10 -12.92 9.27
C GLN A 92 -9.80 -14.14 8.38
N ALA A 93 -9.36 -13.91 7.14
CA ALA A 93 -8.98 -14.98 6.22
C ALA A 93 -7.88 -15.89 6.79
N ASP A 94 -6.89 -15.31 7.49
CA ASP A 94 -5.83 -16.07 8.17
C ASP A 94 -6.36 -17.00 9.27
N LYS A 95 -7.48 -16.63 9.90
CA LYS A 95 -8.14 -17.41 10.97
C LYS A 95 -9.11 -18.45 10.43
N LEU A 96 -9.51 -18.35 9.16
CA LEU A 96 -10.44 -19.32 8.58
C LEU A 96 -9.69 -20.64 8.38
N PRO A 97 -10.21 -21.77 8.90
CA PRO A 97 -9.63 -23.06 8.61
C PRO A 97 -9.64 -23.27 7.09
N LEU A 98 -8.46 -23.41 6.49
CA LEU A 98 -8.24 -23.59 5.05
C LEU A 98 -8.74 -24.96 4.52
N ALA A 99 -9.75 -25.54 5.15
CA ALA A 99 -10.45 -26.70 4.64
C ALA A 99 -11.08 -26.29 3.30
N GLN A 100 -10.58 -26.86 2.20
CA GLN A 100 -10.98 -26.66 0.80
C GLN A 100 -10.22 -25.62 -0.05
N ARG A 101 -9.00 -25.22 0.32
CA ARG A 101 -8.02 -24.70 -0.68
C ARG A 101 -7.03 -25.77 -1.12
N SER A 102 -7.54 -26.94 -1.54
CA SER A 102 -6.74 -27.91 -2.28
C SER A 102 -6.76 -27.57 -3.77
N ALA A 103 -6.18 -26.43 -4.14
CA ALA A 103 -5.37 -26.43 -5.34
C ALA A 103 -3.99 -26.83 -4.86
N LYS A 104 -3.75 -28.15 -4.73
CA LYS A 104 -2.37 -28.65 -4.68
C LYS A 104 -1.72 -28.07 -5.92
N ALA A 105 -0.83 -27.09 -5.74
CA ALA A 105 0.18 -26.80 -6.73
C ALA A 105 0.74 -28.16 -7.15
N GLY A 106 0.52 -28.54 -8.41
CA GLY A 106 0.97 -29.84 -8.89
C GLY A 106 2.47 -29.98 -8.61
N PRO A 107 2.99 -31.19 -8.34
CA PRO A 107 4.42 -31.38 -8.22
C PRO A 107 5.09 -30.79 -9.48
N GLY A 108 5.88 -29.73 -9.31
CA GLY A 108 6.47 -28.95 -10.41
C GLY A 108 5.94 -27.52 -10.61
N SER A 109 5.01 -27.01 -9.79
CA SER A 109 4.66 -25.58 -9.77
C SER A 109 5.82 -24.77 -9.15
N LEU A 110 6.84 -24.52 -9.94
CA LEU A 110 7.89 -23.55 -9.66
C LEU A 110 7.34 -22.18 -10.04
N TRP A 111 6.72 -21.49 -9.07
CA TRP A 111 6.51 -20.06 -9.21
C TRP A 111 7.87 -19.39 -9.18
N THR A 112 8.36 -18.97 -10.34
CA THR A 112 9.58 -18.20 -10.45
C THR A 112 9.23 -16.72 -10.42
N SER A 113 9.79 -15.98 -9.46
CA SER A 113 9.69 -14.53 -9.47
C SER A 113 10.36 -14.00 -10.72
N VAL A 114 9.58 -13.29 -11.53
CA VAL A 114 10.10 -12.57 -12.70
C VAL A 114 10.62 -11.18 -12.28
N GLY A 115 10.41 -10.78 -11.03
CA GLY A 115 10.81 -9.46 -10.53
C GLY A 115 10.09 -8.30 -11.24
N PRO A 116 10.49 -7.05 -10.99
CA PRO A 116 10.10 -5.92 -11.82
C PRO A 116 10.95 -5.88 -13.11
N VAL A 117 11.27 -7.01 -13.74
CA VAL A 117 12.03 -7.02 -14.99
C VAL A 117 11.15 -6.58 -16.16
N GLY A 118 11.78 -5.94 -17.15
CA GLY A 118 11.08 -5.52 -18.36
C GLY A 118 10.59 -6.72 -19.17
N PHE A 119 9.32 -6.72 -19.53
CA PHE A 119 8.69 -7.62 -20.49
C PHE A 119 8.29 -6.86 -21.76
N ASP A 120 8.20 -7.57 -22.88
CA ASP A 120 7.70 -6.98 -24.13
C ASP A 120 6.18 -6.82 -24.04
N SER A 121 5.69 -5.59 -24.21
CA SER A 121 4.26 -5.31 -24.13
C SER A 121 3.50 -5.93 -25.30
N ASN A 122 2.52 -6.78 -25.00
CA ASN A 122 1.58 -7.27 -26.00
C ASN A 122 0.45 -6.28 -26.32
N VAL A 123 0.27 -5.23 -25.49
CA VAL A 123 -0.77 -4.20 -25.66
C VAL A 123 -0.24 -2.96 -26.37
N ALA A 124 1.04 -2.64 -26.19
CA ALA A 124 1.69 -1.51 -26.85
C ALA A 124 3.14 -1.86 -27.25
N PRO A 125 3.33 -2.63 -28.34
CA PRO A 125 4.66 -3.08 -28.77
C PRO A 125 5.63 -1.92 -29.05
N SER A 126 5.13 -0.74 -29.41
CA SER A 126 5.91 0.47 -29.66
C SER A 126 6.51 1.11 -28.40
N TRP A 127 6.05 0.72 -27.19
CA TRP A 127 6.61 1.21 -25.93
C TRP A 127 7.89 0.47 -25.53
N GLY A 128 8.26 -0.58 -26.27
CA GLY A 128 9.42 -1.42 -25.99
C GLY A 128 9.23 -2.25 -24.72
N ARG A 129 10.36 -2.63 -24.10
CA ARG A 129 10.36 -3.39 -22.84
C ARG A 129 9.83 -2.51 -21.71
N MET A 130 8.74 -2.94 -21.09
CA MET A 130 8.10 -2.25 -19.98
C MET A 130 8.02 -3.13 -18.74
N SER A 131 7.92 -2.52 -17.58
CA SER A 131 7.66 -3.21 -16.30
C SER A 131 6.36 -2.68 -15.69
N GLY A 132 5.99 -3.19 -14.52
CA GLY A 132 4.93 -2.59 -13.71
C GLY A 132 5.24 -1.13 -13.34
N ARG A 133 4.21 -0.37 -12.94
CA ARG A 133 4.37 1.04 -12.57
C ARG A 133 5.17 1.19 -11.27
N VAL A 134 6.41 1.64 -11.40
CA VAL A 134 7.28 2.05 -10.29
C VAL A 134 6.94 3.47 -9.88
N ARG A 135 6.68 3.70 -8.59
CA ARG A 135 6.27 5.00 -8.07
C ARG A 135 7.33 5.66 -7.19
N ALA A 136 8.19 4.87 -6.55
CA ALA A 136 9.22 5.36 -5.66
C ALA A 136 10.52 4.57 -5.81
N LEU A 137 11.65 5.24 -5.63
CA LEU A 137 12.99 4.70 -5.58
C LEU A 137 13.74 5.41 -4.46
N ALA A 138 14.47 4.66 -3.63
CA ALA A 138 15.43 5.19 -2.68
C ALA A 138 16.76 4.45 -2.81
N ILE A 139 17.85 5.17 -2.54
CA ILE A 139 19.22 4.63 -2.54
C ILE A 139 19.70 4.63 -1.08
N ASP A 140 20.33 3.55 -0.65
CA ASP A 140 20.92 3.48 0.69
C ASP A 140 22.08 4.50 0.80
N PRO A 141 22.04 5.42 1.78
CA PRO A 141 23.05 6.47 1.91
C PRO A 141 24.44 5.94 2.30
N SER A 142 24.53 4.71 2.82
CA SER A 142 25.79 4.05 3.16
C SER A 142 26.32 3.15 2.03
N ASN A 143 25.46 2.77 1.07
CA ASN A 143 25.80 1.82 0.02
C ASN A 143 24.99 2.08 -1.26
N GLY A 144 25.61 2.72 -2.25
CA GLY A 144 24.96 3.05 -3.52
C GLY A 144 24.47 1.86 -4.35
N SER A 145 24.92 0.63 -4.06
CA SER A 145 24.43 -0.59 -4.71
C SER A 145 23.14 -1.12 -4.09
N ARG A 146 22.72 -0.62 -2.92
CA ARG A 146 21.51 -1.07 -2.24
C ARG A 146 20.36 -0.09 -2.53
N LEU A 147 19.33 -0.60 -3.21
CA LEU A 147 18.23 0.20 -3.75
C LEU A 147 16.89 -0.34 -3.26
N LEU A 148 15.97 0.56 -2.92
CA LEU A 148 14.60 0.22 -2.52
C LEU A 148 13.62 0.77 -3.55
N LEU A 149 12.71 -0.05 -4.03
CA LEU A 149 11.65 0.33 -4.96
C LEU A 149 10.27 0.20 -4.31
N GLY A 150 9.39 1.16 -4.59
CA GLY A 150 7.97 1.09 -4.30
C GLY A 150 7.14 0.98 -5.58
N VAL A 151 6.35 -0.08 -5.69
CA VAL A 151 5.53 -0.38 -6.86
C VAL A 151 4.05 -0.13 -6.56
N SER A 152 3.33 0.36 -7.56
CA SER A 152 1.92 0.79 -7.46
C SER A 152 0.92 -0.30 -7.02
N THR A 153 1.21 -1.57 -7.33
CA THR A 153 0.40 -2.71 -6.85
C THR A 153 1.26 -3.94 -6.63
N GLY A 154 2.57 -3.74 -6.43
CA GLY A 154 3.57 -4.80 -6.41
C GLY A 154 4.45 -4.81 -5.17
N GLY A 155 4.18 -3.95 -4.18
CA GLY A 155 4.92 -3.93 -2.92
C GLY A 155 6.28 -3.25 -3.02
N VAL A 156 7.12 -3.54 -2.03
CA VAL A 156 8.47 -3.03 -1.88
C VAL A 156 9.46 -4.07 -2.39
N TRP A 157 10.46 -3.63 -3.14
CA TRP A 157 11.53 -4.47 -3.68
C TRP A 157 12.89 -3.94 -3.27
N LEU A 158 13.82 -4.84 -2.97
CA LEU A 158 15.20 -4.52 -2.63
C LEU A 158 16.15 -5.08 -3.69
N SER A 159 17.09 -4.27 -4.12
CA SER A 159 18.29 -4.71 -4.84
C SER A 159 19.51 -4.48 -3.96
N ASN A 160 20.49 -5.37 -4.04
CA ASN A 160 21.81 -5.24 -3.41
C ASN A 160 22.94 -5.14 -4.44
N ASP A 161 22.60 -5.03 -5.73
CA ASP A 161 23.50 -5.11 -6.88
C ASP A 161 23.21 -3.99 -7.90
N ALA A 162 22.88 -2.79 -7.40
CA ALA A 162 22.62 -1.59 -8.18
C ALA A 162 21.48 -1.75 -9.22
N GLY A 163 20.52 -2.65 -8.94
CA GLY A 163 19.33 -2.87 -9.73
C GLY A 163 19.43 -4.02 -10.75
N ALA A 164 20.51 -4.81 -10.72
CA ALA A 164 20.65 -5.97 -11.59
C ALA A 164 19.68 -7.11 -11.21
N SER A 165 19.40 -7.29 -9.91
CA SER A 165 18.40 -8.22 -9.39
C SER A 165 17.59 -7.61 -8.25
N TRP A 166 16.38 -8.15 -8.04
CA TRP A 166 15.41 -7.61 -7.09
C TRP A 166 14.73 -8.72 -6.28
N SER A 167 14.59 -8.49 -4.98
CA SER A 167 13.88 -9.38 -4.04
C SER A 167 12.65 -8.65 -3.47
N PRO A 168 11.47 -9.28 -3.45
CA PRO A 168 10.28 -8.68 -2.84
C PRO A 168 10.40 -8.71 -1.30
N LEU A 169 9.93 -7.65 -0.65
CA LEU A 169 10.00 -7.50 0.82
C LEU A 169 8.63 -7.48 1.51
N THR A 170 7.54 -7.35 0.76
CA THR A 170 6.21 -7.07 1.35
C THR A 170 5.07 -7.91 0.78
N ASP A 171 5.34 -9.07 0.18
CA ASP A 171 4.31 -9.92 -0.44
C ASP A 171 3.20 -10.36 0.53
N ASN A 172 3.51 -10.37 1.83
CA ASN A 172 2.57 -10.71 2.90
C ASN A 172 1.83 -9.49 3.49
N GLN A 173 2.04 -8.27 2.96
CA GLN A 173 1.52 -7.06 3.59
C GLN A 173 0.07 -6.74 3.22
N PRO A 174 -0.64 -6.11 4.18
CA PRO A 174 -1.84 -5.29 4.05
C PRO A 174 -2.25 -4.84 2.67
N SER A 175 -1.30 -4.07 2.13
CA SER A 175 -1.37 -3.31 0.90
C SER A 175 -0.04 -3.38 0.19
N LEU A 176 -0.11 -3.71 -1.09
CA LEU A 176 1.02 -3.73 -2.02
C LEU A 176 1.06 -2.44 -2.86
N ALA A 177 0.14 -1.51 -2.60
CA ALA A 177 0.16 -0.18 -3.17
C ALA A 177 1.20 0.63 -2.41
N ILE A 178 2.31 0.99 -3.05
CA ILE A 178 3.40 1.73 -2.41
C ILE A 178 3.62 3.06 -3.14
N GLY A 179 3.41 4.16 -2.42
CA GLY A 179 3.56 5.50 -2.95
C GLY A 179 4.89 6.18 -2.59
N ALA A 180 5.54 5.74 -1.51
CA ALA A 180 6.83 6.27 -1.07
C ALA A 180 7.66 5.20 -0.34
N VAL A 181 8.99 5.26 -0.48
CA VAL A 181 9.94 4.42 0.26
C VAL A 181 11.14 5.26 0.69
N ALA A 182 11.79 4.90 1.80
CA ALA A 182 12.99 5.59 2.29
C ALA A 182 13.85 4.70 3.19
N PHE A 183 15.16 4.93 3.15
CA PHE A 183 16.13 4.46 4.15
C PHE A 183 16.31 5.52 5.22
N ALA A 184 16.43 5.13 6.48
CA ALA A 184 16.92 6.05 7.50
C ALA A 184 18.44 6.24 7.36
N ALA A 185 18.92 7.48 7.29
CA ALA A 185 20.33 7.75 7.07
C ALA A 185 21.22 7.37 8.26
N SER A 186 20.71 7.51 9.48
CA SER A 186 21.43 7.13 10.71
C SER A 186 21.57 5.62 10.89
N ASN A 187 20.69 4.82 10.28
CA ASN A 187 20.75 3.36 10.29
C ASN A 187 19.97 2.79 9.09
N PRO A 188 20.65 2.43 7.98
CA PRO A 188 19.99 1.90 6.79
C PRO A 188 19.33 0.51 6.94
N GLN A 189 19.41 -0.14 8.10
CA GLN A 189 18.56 -1.28 8.42
C GLN A 189 17.11 -0.86 8.73
N VAL A 190 16.90 0.41 9.10
CA VAL A 190 15.56 0.97 9.30
C VAL A 190 15.03 1.46 7.97
N LEU A 191 13.95 0.82 7.51
CA LEU A 191 13.27 1.14 6.25
C LEU A 191 11.86 1.62 6.51
N TYR A 192 11.40 2.56 5.69
CA TYR A 192 10.02 3.01 5.70
C TYR A 192 9.38 2.85 4.32
N ALA A 193 8.12 2.44 4.30
CA ALA A 193 7.31 2.38 3.09
C ALA A 193 5.90 2.91 3.35
N GLY A 194 5.55 3.99 2.66
CA GLY A 194 4.22 4.57 2.71
C GLY A 194 3.27 3.82 1.78
N THR A 195 2.22 3.21 2.35
CA THR A 195 1.27 2.42 1.57
C THR A 195 0.14 3.28 0.99
N GLY A 196 -0.48 2.82 -0.10
CA GLY A 196 -1.37 3.60 -0.96
C GLY A 196 -0.59 4.52 -1.91
N GLU A 197 -1.09 4.67 -3.14
CA GLU A 197 -0.61 5.71 -4.06
C GLU A 197 -1.74 6.44 -4.79
N GLY A 198 -1.50 7.71 -5.14
CA GLY A 198 -2.52 8.65 -5.58
C GLY A 198 -3.14 8.41 -6.97
N ASN A 199 -2.79 7.34 -7.68
CA ASN A 199 -3.18 7.10 -9.08
C ASN A 199 -4.02 5.82 -9.26
N GLY A 200 -5.08 5.63 -8.48
CA GLY A 200 -6.10 4.61 -8.78
C GLY A 200 -5.97 3.27 -8.07
N SER A 201 -5.08 3.13 -7.09
CA SER A 201 -4.76 1.83 -6.48
C SER A 201 -5.45 1.60 -5.13
N TYR A 202 -5.07 0.49 -4.48
CA TYR A 202 -5.59 0.12 -3.17
C TYR A 202 -5.28 1.17 -2.10
N TYR A 203 -6.21 1.33 -1.16
CA TYR A 203 -6.04 2.18 0.01
C TYR A 203 -4.78 1.83 0.81
N SER A 204 -4.25 2.85 1.48
CA SER A 204 -3.21 2.70 2.48
C SER A 204 -3.68 1.83 3.65
N VAL A 205 -2.74 1.14 4.28
CA VAL A 205 -2.88 0.53 5.60
C VAL A 205 -2.05 1.26 6.66
N GLY A 206 -1.42 2.38 6.29
CA GLY A 206 -0.46 3.10 7.13
C GLY A 206 0.94 3.17 6.56
N LEU A 207 1.86 3.60 7.41
CA LEU A 207 3.28 3.60 7.13
C LEU A 207 3.88 2.28 7.62
N LEU A 208 4.54 1.53 6.75
CA LEU A 208 5.30 0.35 7.14
C LEU A 208 6.69 0.79 7.61
N ARG A 209 7.12 0.23 8.75
CA ARG A 209 8.49 0.36 9.28
C ARG A 209 9.11 -1.01 9.47
N SER A 210 10.31 -1.20 8.92
CA SER A 210 11.18 -2.34 9.21
C SER A 210 12.39 -1.84 10.00
N ASN A 211 12.91 -2.69 10.90
CA ASN A 211 14.14 -2.42 11.65
C ASN A 211 15.27 -3.40 11.29
N ASP A 212 15.04 -4.28 10.31
CA ASP A 212 15.87 -5.42 9.97
C ASP A 212 16.06 -5.56 8.45
N GLY A 213 16.20 -4.43 7.78
CA GLY A 213 16.52 -4.38 6.36
C GLY A 213 15.39 -4.85 5.44
N GLY A 214 14.16 -4.92 5.95
CA GLY A 214 12.97 -5.29 5.20
C GLY A 214 12.47 -6.72 5.43
N ALA A 215 13.08 -7.46 6.35
CA ALA A 215 12.65 -8.83 6.66
C ALA A 215 11.31 -8.86 7.42
N ASN A 216 11.11 -7.95 8.36
CA ASN A 216 9.85 -7.79 9.09
C ASN A 216 9.37 -6.33 9.03
N TRP A 217 8.04 -6.18 8.94
CA TRP A 217 7.39 -4.88 8.84
C TRP A 217 6.33 -4.71 9.93
N THR A 218 6.29 -3.51 10.49
CA THR A 218 5.29 -3.06 11.45
C THR A 218 4.49 -1.92 10.86
N VAL A 219 3.18 -1.90 11.08
CA VAL A 219 2.29 -0.85 10.59
C VAL A 219 2.22 0.28 11.63
N LEU A 220 2.49 1.51 11.20
CA LEU A 220 2.37 2.73 11.97
C LEU A 220 1.21 3.58 11.45
N GLY A 221 0.45 4.19 12.36
CA GLY A 221 -0.65 5.09 12.02
C GLY A 221 -1.79 4.44 11.21
N GLY A 222 -2.05 3.14 11.44
CA GLY A 222 -2.94 2.32 10.63
C GLY A 222 -4.28 2.96 10.28
N ASP A 223 -5.14 3.22 11.26
CA ASP A 223 -6.45 3.85 11.02
C ASP A 223 -6.34 5.33 10.62
N THR A 224 -5.35 6.05 11.15
CA THR A 224 -5.09 7.46 10.84
C THR A 224 -4.84 7.68 9.35
N PHE A 225 -4.13 6.76 8.69
CA PHE A 225 -3.76 6.88 7.29
C PHE A 225 -4.49 5.90 6.38
N ALA A 226 -5.43 5.09 6.89
CA ALA A 226 -6.11 4.01 6.15
C ALA A 226 -6.88 4.45 4.89
N ARG A 227 -7.13 5.75 4.70
CA ARG A 227 -7.81 6.31 3.51
C ARG A 227 -6.91 7.25 2.70
N GLY A 228 -5.65 7.36 3.10
CA GLY A 228 -4.68 8.22 2.45
C GLY A 228 -3.88 7.51 1.36
N ALA A 229 -3.00 8.28 0.73
CA ALA A 229 -1.91 7.78 -0.08
C ALA A 229 -0.63 8.55 0.26
N PHE A 230 0.48 7.83 0.42
CA PHE A 230 1.75 8.47 0.72
C PHE A 230 2.40 8.92 -0.59
N ALA A 231 2.84 10.18 -0.64
CA ALA A 231 3.50 10.76 -1.81
C ALA A 231 4.99 11.01 -1.59
N GLY A 232 5.44 11.05 -0.34
CA GLY A 232 6.83 11.28 0.04
C GLY A 232 7.07 11.05 1.53
N LEU A 233 8.32 10.75 1.86
CA LEU A 233 8.83 10.53 3.21
C LEU A 233 10.16 11.26 3.36
N ALA A 234 10.36 11.94 4.49
CA ALA A 234 11.63 12.52 4.89
C ALA A 234 11.92 12.10 6.33
N ILE A 235 13.02 11.37 6.53
CA ILE A 235 13.44 10.86 7.84
C ILE A 235 14.53 11.79 8.36
N ASP A 236 14.50 12.11 9.65
CA ASP A 236 15.57 12.85 10.30
C ASP A 236 16.92 12.12 10.09
N PRO A 237 17.98 12.83 9.65
CA PRO A 237 19.23 12.20 9.29
C PRO A 237 19.97 11.57 10.48
N THR A 238 19.63 11.97 11.70
CA THR A 238 20.26 11.53 12.95
C THR A 238 19.37 10.63 13.78
N ASN A 239 18.05 10.72 13.64
CA ASN A 239 17.09 9.95 14.42
C ASN A 239 16.07 9.21 13.53
N PRO A 240 16.14 7.87 13.43
CA PRO A 240 15.26 7.12 12.54
C PRO A 240 13.80 7.10 13.00
N ASP A 241 13.50 7.58 14.22
CA ASP A 241 12.14 7.62 14.78
C ASP A 241 11.41 8.94 14.52
N VAL A 242 12.10 9.92 13.96
CA VAL A 242 11.52 11.21 13.54
C VAL A 242 11.36 11.20 12.04
N ILE A 243 10.11 11.27 11.58
CA ILE A 243 9.77 11.21 10.16
C ILE A 243 8.65 12.19 9.85
N VAL A 244 8.78 12.86 8.71
CA VAL A 244 7.73 13.67 8.08
C VAL A 244 7.21 12.91 6.87
N ALA A 245 5.88 12.80 6.77
CA ALA A 245 5.22 12.11 5.67
C ALA A 245 4.29 13.06 4.92
N CYS A 246 4.38 13.05 3.59
CA CYS A 246 3.43 13.72 2.72
C CYS A 246 2.31 12.72 2.41
N VAL A 247 1.12 12.95 2.99
CA VAL A 247 -0.04 12.08 2.82
C VAL A 247 -1.18 12.87 2.19
N THR A 248 -1.72 12.37 1.08
CA THR A 248 -2.95 12.92 0.51
C THR A 248 -4.13 12.19 1.12
N ASN A 249 -5.08 12.94 1.67
CA ASN A 249 -6.36 12.39 2.11
C ASN A 249 -7.34 12.42 0.95
N GLY A 250 -7.55 11.26 0.33
CA GLY A 250 -8.66 11.03 -0.58
C GLY A 250 -8.32 11.09 -2.07
N SER A 251 -8.80 10.08 -2.79
CA SER A 251 -9.57 10.22 -4.04
C SER A 251 -10.13 8.88 -4.53
N PHE A 252 -10.76 8.05 -3.69
CA PHE A 252 -11.64 6.97 -4.19
C PHE A 252 -12.89 6.88 -3.30
N TYR A 253 -14.03 7.14 -3.94
CA TYR A 253 -15.43 7.21 -3.49
C TYR A 253 -15.81 6.79 -2.05
N GLY A 254 -16.53 7.69 -1.36
CA GLY A 254 -17.34 7.40 -0.17
C GLY A 254 -17.13 8.43 0.93
N ARG A 255 -18.16 9.30 1.12
CA ARG A 255 -18.24 10.30 2.19
C ARG A 255 -17.93 9.68 3.56
#